data_AF-A0A433ENJ9-F1
#
_entry.id   AF-A0A433ENJ9-F1
#
_cell.length_a   1.000
_cell.length_b   1.000
_cell.length_c   1.000
_cell.angle_alpha   90.00
_cell.angle_beta   90.00
_cell.angle_gamma   90.00
#
_symmetry.space_group_name_H-M   'P 1'
#
loop_
_entity.id
_entity.type
_entity.pdbx_description
1 polymer ?
#
loop_
_entity_poly.entity_id
_entity_poly.type
_entity_poly.pdbx_seq_one_letter_code
_entity_poly.pdbx_strand_id
1 'polypeptide(L)'
;MTEQIKIMDMINKWGYLNLEQIALLLNKNIYTIQTHLTRLIKKKLISANKLTRKNIYVLSSSGNYYLGRKAHQIKINFNELPHQDMLIKWLVVQTDIVHYQTERELKMENGNLKGYPDLLIETTDNKNILIECERTRKAKTRYKAIFDSVVSYLKQDYECWWIVPNQAMAKFINERIKEDNWRIEQHKVILFNYIV
;
A
#
# COMPACT_ATOMS: atom_id res chain seq x y z
N MET A 1 19.60 -3.46 12.08
CA MET A 1 19.16 -4.10 10.82
C MET A 1 20.03 -3.60 9.67
N THR A 2 20.60 -4.48 8.84
CA THR A 2 21.44 -4.05 7.71
C THR A 2 20.59 -3.38 6.61
N GLU A 3 21.20 -2.51 5.80
CA GLU A 3 20.47 -1.78 4.73
C GLU A 3 19.83 -2.73 3.71
N GLN A 4 20.47 -3.88 3.45
CA GLN A 4 19.93 -4.93 2.60
C GLN A 4 18.61 -5.49 3.14
N ILE A 5 18.50 -5.69 4.46
CA ILE A 5 17.28 -6.20 5.09
C ILE A 5 16.18 -5.13 5.00
N LYS A 6 16.50 -3.84 5.19
CA LYS A 6 15.51 -2.75 5.03
C LYS A 6 14.95 -2.69 3.61
N ILE A 7 15.80 -2.81 2.59
CA ILE A 7 15.37 -2.83 1.19
C ILE A 7 14.47 -4.05 0.93
N MET A 8 14.87 -5.23 1.41
CA MET A 8 14.06 -6.45 1.26
C MET A 8 12.71 -6.34 1.97
N ASP A 9 12.69 -5.75 3.17
CA ASP A 9 11.44 -5.54 3.89
C ASP A 9 10.55 -4.53 3.17
N MET A 10 11.10 -3.43 2.64
CA MET A 10 10.34 -2.46 1.86
C MET A 10 9.74 -3.07 0.59
N ILE A 11 10.52 -3.88 -0.16
CA ILE A 11 10.00 -4.65 -1.29
C ILE A 11 8.90 -5.62 -0.84
N ASN A 12 9.03 -6.25 0.33
CA ASN A 12 7.97 -7.11 0.84
C ASN A 12 6.71 -6.33 1.16
N LYS A 13 6.81 -5.20 1.87
CA LYS A 13 5.67 -4.38 2.29
C LYS A 13 4.84 -3.96 1.09
N TRP A 14 5.49 -3.47 0.05
CA TRP A 14 4.82 -3.01 -1.17
C TRP A 14 4.60 -4.12 -2.21
N GLY A 15 5.09 -5.33 -1.93
CA GLY A 15 5.07 -6.49 -2.83
C GLY A 15 6.10 -6.42 -3.97
N TYR A 16 6.17 -5.29 -4.67
CA TYR A 16 7.13 -5.04 -5.73
C TYR A 16 7.45 -3.55 -5.84
N LEU A 17 8.69 -3.19 -6.14
CA LEU A 17 9.11 -1.78 -6.25
C LEU A 17 10.14 -1.58 -7.36
N ASN A 18 10.16 -0.40 -7.96
CA ASN A 18 11.28 0.03 -8.80
C ASN A 18 12.40 0.69 -7.98
N LEU A 19 13.53 0.99 -8.63
CA LEU A 19 14.71 1.56 -7.99
C LEU A 19 14.41 2.91 -7.33
N GLU A 20 13.71 3.79 -8.04
CA GLU A 20 13.38 5.14 -7.61
C GLU A 20 12.43 5.14 -6.42
N GLN A 21 11.43 4.25 -6.41
CA GLN A 21 10.51 4.06 -5.31
C GLN A 21 11.24 3.60 -4.03
N ILE A 22 12.17 2.65 -4.15
CA ILE A 22 12.97 2.20 -3.00
C ILE A 22 13.85 3.34 -2.47
N ALA A 23 14.48 4.09 -3.36
CA ALA A 23 15.29 5.26 -2.98
C ALA A 23 14.46 6.33 -2.28
N LEU A 24 13.25 6.58 -2.76
CA LEU A 24 12.31 7.54 -2.20
C LEU A 24 11.82 7.11 -0.81
N LEU A 25 11.34 5.87 -0.67
CA LEU A 25 10.84 5.32 0.59
C LEU A 25 11.91 5.23 1.68
N LEU A 26 13.18 5.01 1.31
CA LEU A 26 14.29 4.93 2.26
C LEU A 26 14.99 6.28 2.46
N ASN A 27 14.60 7.32 1.73
CA ASN A 27 15.27 8.61 1.65
C ASN A 27 16.80 8.45 1.44
N LYS A 28 17.17 7.73 0.37
CA LYS A 28 18.56 7.40 0.04
C LYS A 28 18.90 7.77 -1.40
N ASN A 29 20.20 7.96 -1.63
CA ASN A 29 20.73 8.14 -2.96
C ASN A 29 20.50 6.88 -3.83
N ILE A 30 20.10 7.11 -5.09
CA ILE A 30 19.74 6.06 -6.04
C ILE A 30 20.90 5.07 -6.31
N TYR A 31 22.14 5.55 -6.40
CA TYR A 31 23.32 4.72 -6.66
C TYR A 31 23.65 3.80 -5.48
N THR A 32 23.43 4.28 -4.25
CA THR A 32 23.56 3.47 -3.04
C THR A 32 22.58 2.31 -3.07
N ILE A 33 21.30 2.59 -3.34
CA ILE A 33 20.26 1.56 -3.46
C ILE A 33 20.59 0.57 -4.58
N GLN A 34 21.02 1.05 -5.75
CA GLN A 34 21.40 0.21 -6.88
C GLN A 34 22.53 -0.77 -6.53
N THR A 35 23.51 -0.33 -5.75
CA THR A 35 24.61 -1.18 -5.26
C THR A 35 24.09 -2.30 -4.35
N HIS A 36 23.17 -1.98 -3.43
CA HIS A 36 22.56 -2.98 -2.56
C HIS A 36 21.68 -3.97 -3.34
N LEU A 37 20.87 -3.49 -4.29
CA LEU A 37 20.04 -4.34 -5.14
C LEU A 37 20.87 -5.32 -5.97
N THR A 38 21.99 -4.86 -6.56
CA THR A 38 22.93 -5.74 -7.29
C THR A 38 23.45 -6.87 -6.40
N ARG A 39 23.81 -6.56 -5.14
CA ARG A 39 24.26 -7.57 -4.17
C ARG A 39 23.13 -8.55 -3.80
N LEU A 40 21.91 -8.05 -3.60
CA LEU A 40 20.74 -8.88 -3.28
C LEU A 40 20.36 -9.83 -4.43
N ILE A 41 20.46 -9.36 -5.68
CA ILE A 41 20.26 -10.19 -6.88
C ILE A 41 21.33 -11.27 -6.96
N LYS A 42 22.61 -10.93 -6.75
CA LYS A 42 23.72 -11.91 -6.73
C LYS A 42 23.49 -13.01 -5.69
N LYS A 43 22.93 -12.65 -4.53
CA LYS A 43 22.53 -13.58 -3.46
C LYS A 43 21.21 -14.32 -3.74
N LYS A 44 20.54 -14.06 -4.87
CA LYS A 44 19.23 -14.62 -5.25
C LYS A 44 18.12 -14.34 -4.22
N LEU A 45 18.22 -13.26 -3.44
CA LEU A 45 17.20 -12.87 -2.45
C LEU A 45 16.08 -12.04 -3.07
N ILE A 46 16.37 -11.36 -4.18
CA ILE A 46 15.38 -10.66 -5.00
C ILE A 46 15.59 -11.04 -6.47
N SER A 47 14.56 -10.83 -7.29
CA SER A 47 14.67 -10.84 -8.75
C SER A 47 14.26 -9.49 -9.33
N ALA A 48 14.73 -9.19 -10.54
CA ALA A 48 14.38 -7.99 -11.28
C ALA A 48 13.61 -8.39 -12.53
N ASN A 49 12.34 -7.98 -12.61
CA ASN A 49 11.55 -8.05 -13.83
C ASN A 49 11.93 -6.89 -14.75
N LYS A 50 12.22 -7.21 -16.01
CA LYS A 50 12.73 -6.28 -17.03
C LYS A 50 11.74 -6.02 -18.17
N LEU A 51 10.47 -6.41 -18.01
CA LEU A 51 9.44 -6.25 -19.05
C LEU A 51 9.03 -4.78 -19.27
N THR A 52 9.42 -3.89 -18.37
CA THR A 52 9.17 -2.45 -18.50
C THR A 52 10.49 -1.69 -18.67
N ARG A 53 10.40 -0.40 -19.02
CA ARG A 53 11.58 0.49 -19.08
C ARG A 53 12.32 0.61 -17.73
N LYS A 54 11.65 0.29 -16.62
CA LYS A 54 12.23 0.24 -15.28
C LYS A 54 12.30 -1.19 -14.77
N ASN A 55 13.37 -1.52 -14.06
CA ASN A 55 13.44 -2.79 -13.35
C ASN A 55 12.45 -2.77 -12.18
N ILE A 56 11.60 -3.80 -12.11
CA ILE A 56 10.69 -4.01 -10.98
C ILE A 56 11.26 -5.15 -10.13
N TYR A 57 11.58 -4.85 -8.88
CA TYR A 57 12.20 -5.77 -7.94
C TYR A 57 11.15 -6.46 -7.09
N VAL A 58 11.27 -7.79 -6.94
CA VAL A 58 10.40 -8.62 -6.10
C VAL A 58 11.24 -9.54 -5.23
N LEU A 59 10.73 -9.91 -4.05
CA LEU A 59 11.38 -10.96 -3.25
C LEU A 59 11.31 -12.30 -3.97
N SER A 60 12.42 -13.03 -3.95
CA SER A 60 12.41 -14.45 -4.33
C SER A 60 11.83 -15.30 -3.21
N SER A 61 11.58 -16.59 -3.47
CA SER A 61 11.22 -17.54 -2.41
C SER A 61 12.28 -17.57 -1.30
N SER A 62 13.57 -17.57 -1.68
CA SER A 62 14.69 -17.51 -0.73
C SER A 62 14.72 -16.19 0.05
N GLY A 63 14.40 -15.07 -0.59
CA GLY A 63 14.28 -13.77 0.08
C GLY A 63 13.16 -13.74 1.12
N ASN A 64 12.00 -14.34 0.82
CA ASN A 64 10.91 -14.48 1.79
C ASN A 64 11.35 -15.32 3.00
N TYR A 65 11.96 -16.48 2.77
CA TYR A 65 12.48 -17.32 3.86
C TYR A 65 13.55 -16.61 4.68
N TYR A 66 14.41 -15.81 4.05
CA TYR A 66 15.42 -15.03 4.74
C TYR A 66 14.80 -14.02 5.73
N LEU A 67 13.61 -13.50 5.44
CA LEU A 67 12.84 -12.64 6.35
C LEU A 67 11.94 -13.42 7.32
N GLY A 68 12.08 -14.76 7.41
CA GLY A 68 11.25 -15.61 8.26
C GLY A 68 9.82 -15.79 7.76
N ARG A 69 9.54 -15.50 6.48
CA ARG A 69 8.20 -15.51 5.89
C ARG A 69 8.00 -16.76 5.02
N LYS A 70 6.77 -17.28 4.94
CA LYS A 70 6.42 -18.37 4.00
C LYS A 70 6.62 -17.90 2.56
N ALA A 71 7.19 -18.74 1.70
CA ALA A 71 7.40 -18.42 0.30
C ALA A 71 6.05 -18.29 -0.42
N HIS A 72 5.68 -17.08 -0.82
CA HIS A 72 4.52 -16.83 -1.68
C HIS A 72 4.99 -16.05 -2.89
N GLN A 73 4.64 -16.53 -4.08
CA GLN A 73 4.99 -15.86 -5.32
C GLN A 73 4.17 -14.57 -5.43
N ILE A 74 4.85 -13.43 -5.48
CA ILE A 74 4.21 -12.15 -5.74
C ILE A 74 4.09 -11.98 -7.25
N LYS A 75 2.85 -11.84 -7.73
CA LYS A 75 2.56 -11.47 -9.11
C LYS A 75 2.61 -9.95 -9.23
N ILE A 76 3.41 -9.45 -10.16
CA ILE A 76 3.46 -8.01 -10.46
C ILE A 76 2.20 -7.64 -11.23
N ASN A 77 1.43 -6.68 -10.71
CA ASN A 77 0.30 -6.11 -11.43
C ASN A 77 0.74 -4.81 -12.12
N PHE A 78 1.08 -4.92 -13.41
CA PHE A 78 1.57 -3.78 -14.19
C PHE A 78 0.54 -2.65 -14.33
N ASN A 79 -0.76 -2.94 -14.19
CA ASN A 79 -1.81 -1.92 -14.24
C ASN A 79 -1.82 -1.02 -13.00
N GLU A 80 -1.33 -1.50 -11.86
CA GLU A 80 -1.29 -0.75 -10.60
C GLU A 80 0.04 -0.01 -10.40
N LEU A 81 1.04 -0.21 -11.26
CA LEU A 81 2.33 0.48 -11.12
C LEU A 81 2.20 2.02 -11.10
N PRO A 82 1.38 2.66 -11.96
CA PRO A 82 1.20 4.11 -11.90
C PRO A 82 0.51 4.56 -10.60
N HIS A 83 -0.45 3.78 -10.11
CA HIS A 83 -1.16 4.07 -8.86
C HIS A 83 -0.20 3.99 -7.68
N GLN A 84 0.56 2.91 -7.58
CA GLN A 84 1.53 2.71 -6.52
C GLN A 84 2.64 3.78 -6.51
N ASP A 85 3.14 4.19 -7.67
CA ASP A 85 4.15 5.27 -7.77
C ASP A 85 3.61 6.60 -7.21
N MET A 86 2.36 6.91 -7.55
CA MET A 86 1.66 8.10 -7.09
C MET A 86 1.41 8.06 -5.57
N LEU A 87 0.96 6.92 -5.03
CA LEU A 87 0.79 6.72 -3.59
C LEU A 87 2.09 6.90 -2.82
N ILE A 88 3.18 6.29 -3.28
CA ILE A 88 4.48 6.40 -2.61
C ILE A 88 4.93 7.86 -2.58
N LYS A 89 4.84 8.58 -3.69
CA LYS A 89 5.22 10.00 -3.77
C LYS A 89 4.41 10.87 -2.81
N TRP A 90 3.11 10.63 -2.72
CA TRP A 90 2.27 11.35 -1.77
C TRP A 90 2.60 10.99 -0.33
N LEU A 91 2.80 9.71 -0.02
CA LEU A 91 3.12 9.23 1.31
C LEU A 91 4.39 9.87 1.86
N VAL A 92 5.45 9.96 1.05
CA VAL A 92 6.75 10.50 1.50
C VAL A 92 6.77 12.02 1.70
N VAL A 93 5.78 12.76 1.17
CA VAL A 93 5.67 14.21 1.39
C VAL A 93 4.73 14.56 2.56
N GLN A 94 4.03 13.59 3.13
CA GLN A 94 3.23 13.82 4.33
C GLN A 94 4.16 14.00 5.55
N THR A 95 3.81 14.93 6.42
CA THR A 95 4.59 15.26 7.63
C THR A 95 3.92 14.79 8.92
N ASP A 96 2.69 14.32 8.80
CA ASP A 96 1.74 14.03 9.87
C ASP A 96 1.37 12.54 9.93
N ILE A 97 2.17 11.65 9.33
CA ILE A 97 1.96 10.20 9.39
C ILE A 97 2.74 9.58 10.56
N VAL A 98 2.03 8.86 11.43
CA VAL A 98 2.63 8.05 12.50
C VAL A 98 2.93 6.65 12.01
N HIS A 99 1.97 6.06 11.31
CA HIS A 99 2.06 4.69 10.85
C HIS A 99 1.28 4.49 9.55
N TYR A 100 1.72 3.54 8.73
CA TYR A 100 0.95 3.07 7.58
C TYR A 100 1.14 1.57 7.41
N GLN A 101 0.10 0.94 6.87
CA GLN A 101 0.10 -0.46 6.47
C GLN A 101 -0.33 -0.58 5.02
N THR A 102 0.39 -1.38 4.23
CA THR A 102 -0.01 -1.72 2.86
C THR A 102 -1.06 -2.83 2.84
N GLU A 103 -1.74 -3.01 1.70
CA GLU A 103 -2.64 -4.16 1.46
C GLU A 103 -1.98 -5.50 1.85
N ARG A 104 -0.68 -5.63 1.57
CA ARG A 104 0.07 -6.86 1.84
C ARG A 104 0.38 -7.04 3.31
N GLU A 105 0.74 -5.98 4.04
CA GLU A 105 0.91 -6.06 5.50
C GLU A 105 -0.42 -6.42 6.16
N LEU A 106 -1.51 -5.77 5.77
CA LEU A 106 -2.85 -6.08 6.27
C LEU A 106 -3.24 -7.53 6.00
N LYS A 107 -2.95 -8.09 4.81
CA LYS A 107 -3.19 -9.51 4.49
C LYS A 107 -2.37 -10.47 5.34
N MET A 108 -1.14 -10.09 5.68
CA MET A 108 -0.24 -10.93 6.46
C MET A 108 -0.60 -10.92 7.95
N GLU A 109 -1.02 -9.77 8.48
CA GLU A 109 -1.36 -9.59 9.89
C GLU A 109 -2.81 -9.99 10.19
N ASN A 110 -3.73 -9.72 9.26
CA ASN A 110 -5.17 -9.88 9.45
C ASN A 110 -5.79 -10.79 8.38
N GLY A 111 -5.37 -12.05 8.32
CA GLY A 111 -5.84 -13.04 7.33
C GLY A 111 -7.36 -13.33 7.30
N ASN A 112 -8.14 -12.68 8.17
CA ASN A 112 -9.59 -12.79 8.25
C ASN A 112 -10.36 -11.62 7.59
N LEU A 113 -9.69 -10.56 7.13
CA LEU A 113 -10.40 -9.49 6.40
C LEU A 113 -10.84 -10.00 5.02
N LYS A 114 -12.07 -9.69 4.63
CA LYS A 114 -12.68 -10.12 3.37
C LYS A 114 -12.32 -9.19 2.20
N GLY A 115 -11.86 -7.97 2.51
CA GLY A 115 -11.30 -7.00 1.58
C GLY A 115 -10.28 -6.12 2.28
N TYR A 116 -9.29 -5.61 1.53
CA TYR A 116 -8.18 -4.83 2.04
C TYR A 116 -8.04 -3.53 1.23
N PRO A 117 -7.88 -2.37 1.87
CA PRO A 117 -7.43 -1.16 1.19
C PRO A 117 -5.98 -1.31 0.72
N ASP A 118 -5.57 -0.46 -0.22
CA ASP A 118 -4.19 -0.41 -0.71
C ASP A 118 -3.26 0.17 0.36
N LEU A 119 -3.73 1.19 1.07
CA LEU A 119 -3.08 1.76 2.25
C LEU A 119 -4.10 2.06 3.35
N LEU A 120 -3.69 1.76 4.59
CA LEU A 120 -4.31 2.24 5.81
C LEU A 120 -3.28 3.09 6.56
N ILE A 121 -3.62 4.33 6.90
CA ILE A 121 -2.66 5.30 7.43
C ILE A 121 -3.21 5.92 8.71
N GLU A 122 -2.40 5.93 9.75
CA GLU A 122 -2.68 6.60 11.03
C GLU A 122 -1.89 7.91 11.09
N THR A 123 -2.60 9.01 11.34
CA THR A 123 -2.00 10.35 11.42
C THR A 123 -1.70 10.76 12.87
N THR A 124 -0.85 11.77 13.02
CA THR A 124 -0.31 12.27 14.30
C THR A 124 -1.36 12.79 15.28
N ASP A 125 -2.57 13.11 14.82
CA ASP A 125 -3.66 13.50 15.70
C ASP A 125 -4.36 12.29 16.38
N ASN A 126 -3.96 11.05 16.04
CA ASN A 126 -4.55 9.77 16.49
C ASN A 126 -6.08 9.71 16.32
N LYS A 127 -6.66 10.60 15.51
CA LYS A 127 -8.09 10.71 15.29
C LYS A 127 -8.41 10.38 13.85
N ASN A 128 -7.53 10.66 12.89
CA ASN A 128 -7.78 10.37 11.48
C ASN A 128 -7.08 9.11 10.99
N ILE A 129 -7.86 8.24 10.34
CA ILE A 129 -7.37 7.12 9.54
C ILE A 129 -7.69 7.35 8.07
N LEU A 130 -6.66 7.37 7.23
CA LEU A 130 -6.82 7.48 5.79
C LEU A 130 -6.87 6.08 5.20
N ILE A 131 -7.91 5.84 4.41
CA ILE A 131 -8.18 4.56 3.76
C ILE A 131 -8.09 4.80 2.26
N GLU A 132 -6.99 4.37 1.67
CA GLU A 132 -6.74 4.51 0.24
C GLU A 132 -7.12 3.22 -0.49
N CYS A 133 -7.89 3.36 -1.56
CA CYS A 133 -8.39 2.24 -2.33
C CYS A 133 -8.00 2.41 -3.80
N GLU A 134 -7.53 1.30 -4.38
CA GLU A 134 -7.01 1.24 -5.74
C GLU A 134 -7.86 1.93 -6.81
N ARG A 135 -7.15 2.42 -7.84
CA ARG A 135 -7.71 3.15 -8.97
C ARG A 135 -8.54 2.29 -9.94
N THR A 136 -8.23 0.99 -10.05
CA THR A 136 -8.85 0.17 -11.10
C THR A 136 -10.35 -0.01 -10.87
N ARG A 137 -11.14 0.02 -11.95
CA ARG A 137 -12.60 -0.16 -11.95
C ARG A 137 -12.97 -1.58 -11.49
N LYS A 138 -12.81 -1.87 -10.20
CA LYS A 138 -13.24 -3.14 -9.64
C LYS A 138 -14.71 -3.09 -9.30
N ALA A 139 -15.33 -4.27 -9.23
CA ALA A 139 -16.76 -4.39 -8.97
C ALA A 139 -17.14 -3.75 -7.64
N LYS A 140 -18.32 -3.12 -7.57
CA LYS A 140 -18.92 -2.55 -6.36
C LYS A 140 -18.86 -3.52 -5.15
N THR A 141 -18.94 -4.82 -5.41
CA THR A 141 -18.83 -5.88 -4.40
C THR A 141 -17.48 -5.90 -3.68
N ARG A 142 -16.37 -5.61 -4.37
CA ARG A 142 -15.05 -5.53 -3.73
C ARG A 142 -14.95 -4.30 -2.83
N TYR A 143 -15.42 -3.15 -3.29
CA TYR A 143 -15.44 -1.94 -2.46
C TYR A 143 -16.32 -2.10 -1.23
N LYS A 144 -17.48 -2.75 -1.38
CA LYS A 144 -18.30 -3.14 -0.23
C LYS A 144 -17.52 -4.00 0.75
N ALA A 145 -16.83 -5.03 0.26
CA ALA A 145 -16.05 -5.92 1.13
C ALA A 145 -14.91 -5.18 1.85
N ILE A 146 -14.25 -4.21 1.20
CA ILE A 146 -13.24 -3.34 1.84
C ILE A 146 -13.91 -2.49 2.90
N PHE A 147 -15.02 -1.82 2.58
CA PHE A 147 -15.77 -0.99 3.51
C PHE A 147 -16.18 -1.79 4.77
N ASP A 148 -16.91 -2.88 4.59
CA ASP A 148 -17.39 -3.75 5.67
C ASP A 148 -16.20 -4.26 6.53
N SER A 149 -15.08 -4.62 5.90
CA SER A 149 -13.89 -5.12 6.60
C SER A 149 -13.20 -4.04 7.43
N VAL A 150 -12.99 -2.85 6.84
CA VAL A 150 -12.32 -1.73 7.51
C VAL A 150 -13.20 -1.21 8.65
N VAL A 151 -14.51 -1.07 8.45
CA VAL A 151 -15.44 -0.70 9.53
C VAL A 151 -15.39 -1.67 10.70
N SER A 152 -15.28 -2.98 10.44
CA SER A 152 -15.13 -3.97 11.51
C SER A 152 -13.78 -3.89 12.23
N TYR A 153 -12.74 -3.45 11.51
CA TYR A 153 -11.37 -3.38 12.01
C TYR A 153 -11.10 -2.13 12.83
N LEU A 154 -11.65 -0.99 12.39
CA LEU A 154 -11.46 0.30 13.03
C LEU A 154 -12.26 0.39 14.32
N LYS A 155 -11.55 0.59 15.43
CA LYS A 155 -12.16 0.79 16.75
C LYS A 155 -12.87 2.13 16.82
N GLN A 156 -13.81 2.19 17.75
CA GLN A 156 -14.87 3.16 17.96
C GLN A 156 -14.48 4.65 18.16
N ASP A 157 -13.31 5.14 17.74
CA ASP A 157 -12.91 6.54 18.02
C ASP A 157 -12.24 7.27 16.83
N TYR A 158 -12.16 6.64 15.65
CA TYR A 158 -11.49 7.25 14.49
C TYR A 158 -12.44 7.95 13.53
N GLU A 159 -12.04 9.14 13.06
CA GLU A 159 -12.47 9.74 11.81
C GLU A 159 -11.82 9.01 10.63
N CYS A 160 -12.65 8.55 9.70
CA CYS A 160 -12.23 7.72 8.57
C CYS A 160 -12.30 8.51 7.26
N TRP A 161 -11.15 8.74 6.66
CA TRP A 161 -11.02 9.51 5.42
C TRP A 161 -10.79 8.57 4.24
N TRP A 162 -11.83 8.36 3.44
CA TRP A 162 -11.82 7.52 2.26
C TRP A 162 -11.25 8.27 1.07
N ILE A 163 -10.08 7.86 0.63
CA ILE A 163 -9.39 8.46 -0.50
C ILE A 163 -9.69 7.63 -1.75
N VAL A 164 -10.39 8.23 -2.72
CA VAL A 164 -10.98 7.49 -3.84
C VAL A 164 -10.65 8.12 -5.21
N PRO A 165 -10.41 7.32 -6.25
CA PRO A 165 -9.83 7.76 -7.53
C PRO A 165 -10.83 8.48 -8.46
N ASN A 166 -12.14 8.40 -8.21
CA ASN A 166 -13.15 8.99 -9.09
C ASN A 166 -14.52 9.21 -8.40
N GLN A 167 -15.35 10.03 -9.05
CA GLN A 167 -16.68 10.42 -8.58
C GLN A 167 -17.65 9.25 -8.38
N ALA A 168 -17.61 8.25 -9.25
CA ALA A 168 -18.51 7.11 -9.12
C ALA A 168 -18.24 6.31 -7.84
N MET A 169 -16.95 6.16 -7.49
CA MET A 169 -16.52 5.51 -6.25
C MET A 169 -16.83 6.37 -5.03
N ALA A 170 -16.60 7.69 -5.11
CA ALA A 170 -16.99 8.60 -4.04
C ALA A 170 -18.49 8.53 -3.74
N LYS A 171 -19.33 8.52 -4.79
CA LYS A 171 -20.77 8.36 -4.65
C LYS A 171 -21.12 7.03 -3.98
N PHE A 172 -20.53 5.92 -4.42
CA PHE A 172 -20.77 4.59 -3.87
C PHE A 172 -20.43 4.50 -2.37
N ILE A 173 -19.27 5.01 -1.95
CA ILE A 173 -18.86 5.00 -0.53
C ILE A 173 -19.79 5.88 0.31
N ASN A 174 -20.17 7.07 -0.17
CA ASN A 174 -21.12 7.94 0.51
C ASN A 174 -22.50 7.31 0.68
N GLU A 175 -23.01 6.61 -0.35
CA GLU A 175 -24.26 5.86 -0.25
C GLU A 175 -24.16 4.77 0.82
N ARG A 176 -23.03 4.04 0.86
CA ARG A 176 -22.81 2.97 1.82
C ARG A 176 -22.72 3.43 3.26
N ILE A 177 -22.00 4.52 3.52
CA ILE A 177 -21.91 5.15 4.85
C ILE A 177 -23.32 5.48 5.37
N LYS A 178 -24.20 6.00 4.50
CA LYS A 178 -25.59 6.32 4.86
C LYS A 178 -26.42 5.06 5.12
N GLU A 179 -26.30 4.04 4.26
CA GLU A 179 -27.02 2.77 4.40
C GLU A 179 -26.67 2.03 5.69
N ASP A 180 -25.38 1.92 6.00
CA ASP A 180 -24.91 1.20 7.19
C ASP A 180 -25.16 2.00 8.48
N ASN A 181 -25.51 3.30 8.36
CA ASN A 181 -25.79 4.25 9.44
C ASN A 181 -24.73 4.26 10.56
N TRP A 182 -23.51 3.85 10.21
CA TRP A 182 -22.41 3.73 11.15
C TRP A 182 -21.65 5.06 11.15
N ARG A 183 -21.84 5.84 12.22
CA ARG A 183 -21.04 7.04 12.53
C ARG A 183 -20.84 7.95 11.32
N ILE A 184 -21.93 8.25 10.63
CA ILE A 184 -21.93 9.03 9.37
C ILE A 184 -21.07 10.29 9.47
N GLU A 185 -21.12 10.98 10.62
CA GLU A 185 -20.38 12.22 10.87
C GLU A 185 -18.85 12.04 10.99
N GLN A 186 -18.38 10.83 11.28
CA GLN A 186 -16.95 10.49 11.38
C GLN A 186 -16.35 10.05 10.05
N HIS A 187 -17.11 10.06 8.96
CA HIS A 187 -16.62 9.68 7.65
C HIS A 187 -16.48 10.87 6.72
N LYS A 188 -15.34 10.91 6.02
CA LYS A 188 -15.10 11.87 4.94
C LYS A 188 -14.69 11.11 3.69
N VAL A 189 -15.27 11.49 2.55
CA VAL A 189 -14.87 10.93 1.24
C VAL A 189 -14.17 12.02 0.46
N ILE A 190 -12.93 11.75 0.05
CA ILE A 190 -12.07 12.68 -0.65
C ILE A 190 -11.73 12.11 -2.01
N LEU A 191 -12.02 12.88 -3.05
CA LEU A 191 -11.60 12.55 -4.39
C LEU A 191 -10.12 12.81 -4.54
N PHE A 192 -9.45 11.79 -5.06
CA PHE A 192 -8.03 11.82 -5.26
C PHE A 192 -7.69 12.61 -6.51
N ASN A 193 -7.55 13.91 -6.31
CA ASN A 193 -6.99 14.83 -7.29
C ASN A 193 -5.53 15.06 -6.92
N TYR A 194 -4.63 14.20 -7.38
CA TYR A 194 -3.22 14.54 -7.28
C TYR A 194 -2.90 15.65 -8.26
N ILE A 195 -2.71 16.86 -7.73
CA ILE A 195 -1.81 17.81 -8.37
C ILE A 195 -0.42 17.22 -8.13
N VAL A 196 0.19 16.73 -9.22
CA VAL A 196 1.60 16.33 -9.28
C VAL A 196 2.47 17.57 -9.41
#